data_AF-A0A328AIA6-F1
#
_entry.id   AF-A0A328AIA6-F1
#
_cell.length_a   1.000
_cell.length_b   1.000
_cell.length_c   1.000
_cell.angle_alpha   90.00
_cell.angle_beta   90.00
_cell.angle_gamma   90.00
#
_symmetry.space_group_name_H-M   'P 1'
#
loop_
_entity.id
_entity.type
_entity.pdbx_description
1 polymer ?
#
loop_
_entity_poly.entity_id
_entity_poly.type
_entity_poly.pdbx_seq_one_letter_code
_entity_poly.pdbx_strand_id
1 'polypeptide(L)'
;MPALAFALALLLADTPAAADAAQPAPAPAADSVDAPWPAGAPRGDYELVAWCYGALRGYVDLHDEVMPEVTRIESEFRKPGTKLADDLKVYADQQKQAKADLKRFQVALTAAEKASARPINTVGAEAVKKGHAIWTVTPSTPKARVAQEWMSWTLPSRCSATADSLHKRAVLMGPAFRGNGDETPAEAPAEAPATAAAAAPDAPSADAKPN
;
A
#
# COMPACT_ATOMS: atom_id res chain seq x y z
N MET A 1 -69.31 -21.61 20.74
CA MET A 1 -68.17 -22.40 21.27
C MET A 1 -67.06 -21.42 21.64
N PRO A 2 -66.35 -21.68 22.76
CA PRO A 2 -66.01 -20.76 23.87
C PRO A 2 -64.80 -19.86 23.56
N ALA A 3 -64.64 -18.66 24.13
CA ALA A 3 -64.37 -18.25 25.53
C ALA A 3 -62.93 -18.54 26.02
N LEU A 4 -62.42 -17.61 26.86
CA LEU A 4 -61.11 -17.49 27.55
C LEU A 4 -60.14 -16.53 26.84
N ALA A 5 -60.01 -15.24 27.21
CA ALA A 5 -59.82 -14.62 28.53
C ALA A 5 -58.65 -15.24 29.31
N PHE A 6 -57.48 -14.60 29.26
CA PHE A 6 -56.60 -14.44 30.41
C PHE A 6 -55.81 -13.13 30.28
N ALA A 7 -56.19 -12.18 31.13
CA ALA A 7 -55.40 -11.01 31.46
C ALA A 7 -54.36 -11.36 32.53
N LEU A 8 -53.29 -10.57 32.54
CA LEU A 8 -52.55 -10.13 33.72
C LEU A 8 -51.69 -11.18 34.47
N ALA A 9 -50.40 -11.17 34.15
CA ALA A 9 -49.35 -11.38 35.15
C ALA A 9 -48.21 -10.39 34.90
N LEU A 10 -48.28 -9.28 35.64
CA LEU A 10 -47.15 -8.43 36.00
C LEU A 10 -46.11 -9.27 36.77
N LEU A 11 -44.93 -9.43 36.18
CA LEU A 11 -43.67 -9.74 36.86
C LEU A 11 -42.66 -8.78 36.20
N LEU A 12 -42.49 -7.53 36.69
CA LEU A 12 -41.57 -7.20 37.79
C LEU A 12 -40.50 -8.28 38.04
N ALA A 13 -39.52 -8.33 37.15
CA ALA A 13 -38.16 -8.64 37.56
C ALA A 13 -37.39 -7.31 37.59
N ASP A 14 -37.43 -6.69 38.76
CA ASP A 14 -36.42 -5.72 39.18
C ASP A 14 -35.11 -6.50 39.32
N THR A 15 -34.14 -6.20 38.47
CA THR A 15 -32.76 -6.68 38.65
C THR A 15 -31.83 -5.53 38.31
N PRO A 16 -31.28 -4.82 39.31
CA PRO A 16 -30.25 -3.84 39.08
C PRO A 16 -28.93 -4.58 38.87
N ALA A 17 -28.71 -5.07 37.66
CA ALA A 17 -27.39 -5.47 37.22
C ALA A 17 -26.81 -4.31 36.40
N ALA A 18 -26.06 -3.46 37.11
CA ALA A 18 -25.00 -2.67 36.51
C ALA A 18 -24.06 -3.64 35.77
N ALA A 19 -24.32 -3.84 34.49
CA ALA A 19 -23.36 -4.37 33.55
C ALA A 19 -23.08 -3.21 32.61
N ASP A 20 -22.01 -2.50 32.93
CA ASP A 20 -21.19 -1.76 31.99
C ASP A 20 -20.75 -2.78 30.92
N ALA A 21 -21.66 -3.08 29.99
CA ALA A 21 -21.36 -3.84 28.81
C ALA A 21 -20.57 -2.87 27.94
N ALA A 22 -19.26 -2.83 28.20
CA ALA A 22 -18.29 -2.30 27.27
C ALA A 22 -18.68 -2.82 25.89
N GLN A 23 -19.22 -1.94 25.05
CA GLN A 23 -19.42 -2.25 23.64
C GLN A 23 -18.08 -2.79 23.13
N PRO A 24 -18.05 -4.01 22.56
CA PRO A 24 -16.84 -4.49 21.92
C PRO A 24 -16.39 -3.42 20.95
N ALA A 25 -15.16 -2.94 21.10
CA ALA A 25 -14.55 -2.09 20.10
C ALA A 25 -14.75 -2.77 18.74
N PRO A 26 -15.24 -2.06 17.69
CA PRO A 26 -15.42 -2.67 16.39
C PRO A 26 -14.11 -3.32 15.99
N ALA A 27 -14.15 -4.63 15.72
CA ALA A 27 -13.00 -5.36 15.21
C ALA A 27 -12.47 -4.61 13.98
N PRO A 28 -11.14 -4.47 13.83
CA PRO A 28 -10.58 -3.85 12.62
C PRO A 28 -11.18 -4.58 11.42
N ALA A 29 -11.80 -3.84 10.52
CA ALA A 29 -12.40 -4.40 9.32
C ALA A 29 -11.32 -5.23 8.60
N ALA A 30 -11.55 -6.54 8.47
CA ALA A 30 -10.58 -7.41 7.82
C ALA A 30 -10.37 -6.93 6.38
N ASP A 31 -9.11 -6.75 5.99
CA ASP A 31 -8.75 -6.47 4.61
C ASP A 31 -9.29 -7.58 3.71
N SER A 32 -10.18 -7.22 2.78
CA SER A 32 -10.79 -8.18 1.87
C SER A 32 -10.80 -7.66 0.45
N VAL A 33 -10.58 -8.57 -0.50
CA VAL A 33 -10.72 -8.29 -1.94
C VAL A 33 -12.19 -8.11 -2.35
N ASP A 34 -13.13 -8.27 -1.42
CA ASP A 34 -14.56 -8.06 -1.62
C ASP A 34 -15.06 -6.74 -1.01
N ALA A 35 -14.19 -6.01 -0.29
CA ALA A 35 -14.52 -4.72 0.30
C ALA A 35 -14.99 -3.69 -0.75
N PRO A 36 -15.76 -2.65 -0.39
CA PRO A 36 -16.18 -1.64 -1.35
C PRO A 36 -15.02 -1.03 -2.14
N TRP A 37 -15.27 -0.71 -3.41
CA TRP A 37 -14.24 -0.07 -4.24
C TRP A 37 -14.05 1.39 -3.82
N PRO A 38 -12.81 1.88 -3.67
CA PRO A 38 -12.59 3.28 -3.32
C PRO A 38 -13.14 4.22 -4.40
N ALA A 39 -13.71 5.34 -3.98
CA ALA A 39 -14.26 6.33 -4.90
C ALA A 39 -13.15 6.87 -5.83
N GLY A 40 -13.42 6.87 -7.14
CA GLY A 40 -12.48 7.37 -8.15
C GLY A 40 -11.28 6.44 -8.44
N ALA A 41 -11.10 5.33 -7.72
CA ALA A 41 -10.00 4.41 -7.97
C ALA A 41 -10.20 3.59 -9.26
N PRO A 42 -9.11 3.25 -9.99
CA PRO A 42 -9.14 2.33 -11.13
C PRO A 42 -9.70 0.96 -10.75
N ARG A 43 -10.28 0.22 -11.71
CA ARG A 43 -10.89 -1.11 -11.47
C ARG A 43 -9.96 -2.31 -11.68
N GLY A 44 -8.81 -2.12 -12.32
CA GLY A 44 -7.79 -3.16 -12.44
C GLY A 44 -6.99 -3.30 -11.14
N ASP A 45 -6.61 -4.52 -10.77
CA ASP A 45 -5.89 -4.79 -9.51
C ASP A 45 -4.53 -4.07 -9.45
N TYR A 46 -3.80 -4.05 -10.57
CA TYR A 46 -2.50 -3.37 -10.65
C TYR A 46 -2.66 -1.86 -10.50
N GLU A 47 -3.57 -1.26 -11.27
CA GLU A 47 -3.86 0.17 -11.22
C GLU A 47 -4.48 0.58 -9.87
N LEU A 48 -5.27 -0.28 -9.23
CA LEU A 48 -5.79 -0.04 -7.89
C LEU A 48 -4.64 0.02 -6.88
N VAL A 49 -3.73 -0.95 -6.88
CA VAL A 49 -2.58 -0.96 -5.96
C VAL A 49 -1.68 0.27 -6.20
N ALA A 50 -1.48 0.65 -7.46
CA ALA A 50 -0.74 1.86 -7.82
C ALA A 50 -1.45 3.13 -7.32
N TRP A 51 -2.78 3.21 -7.45
CA TRP A 51 -3.59 4.29 -6.90
C TRP A 51 -3.52 4.34 -5.36
N CYS A 52 -3.62 3.19 -4.68
CA CYS A 52 -3.48 3.09 -3.23
C CYS A 52 -2.09 3.55 -2.76
N TYR A 53 -1.03 3.21 -3.50
CA TYR A 53 0.32 3.69 -3.24
C TYR A 53 0.39 5.22 -3.32
N GLY A 54 -0.15 5.82 -4.38
CA GLY A 54 -0.19 7.27 -4.53
C GLY A 54 -0.99 7.98 -3.44
N ALA A 55 -2.18 7.46 -3.11
CA ALA A 55 -3.04 7.99 -2.07
C ALA A 55 -2.37 7.93 -0.69
N LEU A 56 -1.76 6.79 -0.34
CA LEU A 56 -1.05 6.65 0.93
C LEU A 56 0.21 7.52 0.97
N ARG A 57 0.88 7.71 -0.17
CA ARG A 57 2.06 8.58 -0.24
C ARG A 57 1.67 10.03 0.04
N GLY A 58 0.62 10.54 -0.59
CA GLY A 58 0.13 11.90 -0.34
C GLY A 58 -0.32 12.10 1.12
N TYR A 59 -0.95 11.10 1.73
CA TYR A 59 -1.30 11.13 3.16
C TYR A 59 -0.06 11.28 4.05
N VAL A 60 1.01 10.53 3.77
CA VAL A 60 2.27 10.60 4.52
C VAL A 60 2.98 11.93 4.29
N ASP A 61 2.98 12.44 3.05
CA ASP A 61 3.65 13.70 2.70
C ASP A 61 3.01 14.92 3.37
N LEU A 62 1.71 14.88 3.66
CA LEU A 62 0.99 15.95 4.38
C LEU A 62 1.23 15.98 5.89
N HIS A 63 1.80 14.93 6.48
CA HIS A 63 1.88 14.76 7.94
C HIS A 63 2.41 16.00 8.66
N ASP A 64 3.59 16.49 8.27
CA ASP A 64 4.24 17.60 8.99
C ASP A 64 3.47 18.92 8.85
N GLU A 65 2.73 19.10 7.75
CA GLU A 65 1.89 20.27 7.53
C GLU A 65 0.64 20.27 8.42
N VAL A 66 0.00 19.10 8.59
CA VAL A 66 -1.28 19.00 9.31
C VAL A 66 -1.10 18.85 10.83
N MET A 67 0.01 18.27 11.29
CA MET A 67 0.22 17.96 12.71
C MET A 67 0.05 19.14 13.69
N PRO A 68 0.41 20.39 13.36
CA PRO A 68 0.11 21.54 14.24
C PRO A 68 -1.40 21.73 14.48
N GLU A 69 -2.22 21.61 13.43
CA GLU A 69 -3.68 21.71 13.56
C GLU A 69 -4.27 20.47 14.23
N VAL A 70 -3.77 19.27 13.93
CA VAL A 70 -4.15 18.04 14.63
C VAL A 70 -3.91 18.19 16.13
N THR A 71 -2.74 18.68 16.52
CA THR A 71 -2.38 18.91 17.93
C THR A 71 -3.32 19.93 18.59
N ARG A 72 -3.68 21.00 17.88
CA ARG A 72 -4.65 22.00 18.36
C ARG A 72 -6.04 21.38 18.57
N ILE A 73 -6.54 20.64 17.59
CA ILE A 73 -7.86 19.97 17.63
C ILE A 73 -7.91 18.96 18.78
N GLU A 74 -6.92 18.07 18.89
CA GLU A 74 -6.87 17.06 19.96
C GLU A 74 -6.74 17.70 21.34
N SER A 75 -6.09 18.86 21.44
CA SER A 75 -6.01 19.60 22.71
C SER A 75 -7.35 20.21 23.12
N GLU A 76 -8.16 20.64 22.16
CA GLU A 76 -9.44 21.32 22.38
C GLU A 76 -10.58 20.34 22.71
N PHE A 77 -10.61 19.18 22.05
CA PHE A 77 -11.70 18.19 22.19
C PHE A 77 -11.33 16.97 23.05
N ARG A 78 -10.29 17.09 23.87
CA ARG A 78 -9.79 15.98 24.69
C ARG A 78 -10.82 15.51 25.72
N LYS A 79 -10.93 14.18 25.90
CA LYS A 79 -11.72 13.59 26.97
C LYS A 79 -11.14 13.93 28.35
N PRO A 80 -11.97 14.24 29.36
CA PRO A 80 -11.48 14.43 30.73
C PRO A 80 -10.69 13.20 31.21
N GLY A 81 -9.52 13.41 31.80
CA GLY A 81 -8.68 12.34 32.36
C GLY A 81 -7.71 11.67 31.39
N THR A 82 -7.71 11.99 30.08
CA THR A 82 -6.70 11.50 29.14
C THR A 82 -5.54 12.49 28.97
N LYS A 83 -4.39 11.99 28.48
CA LYS A 83 -3.21 12.80 28.17
C LYS A 83 -3.11 13.02 26.67
N LEU A 84 -2.81 14.25 26.26
CA LEU A 84 -2.59 14.60 24.85
C LEU A 84 -1.55 13.72 24.17
N ALA A 85 -0.50 13.31 24.90
CA ALA A 85 0.53 12.42 24.36
C ALA A 85 -0.02 11.04 23.94
N ASP A 86 -1.04 10.53 24.63
CA ASP A 86 -1.67 9.25 24.30
C ASP A 86 -2.53 9.40 23.05
N ASP A 87 -3.24 10.52 22.90
CA ASP A 87 -4.04 10.82 21.71
C ASP A 87 -3.12 11.01 20.47
N LEU A 88 -2.01 11.75 20.62
CA LEU A 88 -1.05 11.97 19.53
C LEU A 88 -0.27 10.71 19.11
N LYS A 89 -0.15 9.73 20.01
CA LYS A 89 0.52 8.45 19.69
C LYS A 89 -0.17 7.71 18.55
N VAL A 90 -1.49 7.81 18.42
CA VAL A 90 -2.26 7.16 17.36
C VAL A 90 -1.74 7.57 15.98
N TYR A 91 -1.48 8.86 15.77
CA TYR A 91 -0.97 9.38 14.50
C TYR A 91 0.46 8.92 14.20
N ALA A 92 1.32 8.83 15.23
CA ALA A 92 2.67 8.29 15.07
C ALA A 92 2.66 6.80 14.66
N ASP A 93 1.78 6.00 15.28
CA ASP A 93 1.61 4.59 14.94
C ASP A 93 1.03 4.42 13.53
N GLN A 94 0.06 5.27 13.13
CA GLN A 94 -0.47 5.31 11.76
C GLN A 94 0.62 5.66 10.75
N GLN A 95 1.50 6.62 11.03
CA GLN A 95 2.59 6.97 10.13
C GLN A 95 3.57 5.80 9.94
N LYS A 96 3.84 5.04 11.01
CA LYS A 96 4.66 3.82 10.94
C LYS A 96 4.00 2.74 10.08
N GLN A 97 2.70 2.51 10.28
CA GLN A 97 1.93 1.55 9.49
C GLN A 97 1.90 1.95 8.01
N ALA A 98 1.63 3.22 7.71
CA ALA A 98 1.62 3.75 6.35
C ALA A 98 2.95 3.51 5.61
N LYS A 99 4.10 3.68 6.29
CA LYS A 99 5.42 3.38 5.72
C LYS A 99 5.58 1.89 5.40
N ALA A 100 5.06 1.00 6.24
CA ALA A 100 5.08 -0.43 5.99
C ALA A 100 4.20 -0.81 4.77
N ASP A 101 3.00 -0.23 4.67
CA ASP A 101 2.09 -0.49 3.56
C ASP A 101 2.61 0.08 2.23
N LEU A 102 3.26 1.25 2.23
CA LEU A 102 3.95 1.78 1.04
C LEU A 102 4.98 0.77 0.50
N LYS A 103 5.78 0.16 1.39
CA LYS A 103 6.74 -0.87 0.99
C LYS A 103 6.05 -2.12 0.45
N ARG A 104 4.96 -2.55 1.07
CA ARG A 104 4.14 -3.69 0.62
C ARG A 104 3.60 -3.47 -0.80
N PHE A 105 3.03 -2.29 -1.05
CA PHE A 105 2.52 -1.91 -2.37
C PHE A 105 3.64 -1.85 -3.41
N GLN A 106 4.78 -1.25 -3.07
CA GLN A 106 5.93 -1.19 -3.97
C GLN A 106 6.40 -2.61 -4.38
N VAL A 107 6.49 -3.54 -3.42
CA VAL A 107 6.85 -4.94 -3.71
C VAL A 107 5.84 -5.61 -4.63
N ALA A 108 4.54 -5.40 -4.41
CA ALA A 108 3.49 -5.95 -5.27
C ALA A 108 3.56 -5.40 -6.70
N LEU A 109 3.72 -4.08 -6.84
CA LEU A 109 3.84 -3.40 -8.13
C LEU A 109 5.06 -3.88 -8.91
N THR A 110 6.24 -3.88 -8.27
CA THR A 110 7.48 -4.36 -8.92
C THR A 110 7.38 -5.83 -9.33
N ALA A 111 6.75 -6.68 -8.51
CA ALA A 111 6.52 -8.07 -8.89
C ALA A 111 5.61 -8.19 -10.12
N ALA A 112 4.51 -7.42 -10.15
CA ALA A 112 3.58 -7.41 -11.27
C ALA A 112 4.22 -6.88 -12.56
N GLU A 113 5.00 -5.81 -12.48
CA GLU A 113 5.75 -5.26 -13.62
C GLU A 113 6.72 -6.29 -14.19
N LYS A 114 7.48 -6.99 -13.33
CA LYS A 114 8.42 -8.04 -13.76
C LYS A 114 7.74 -9.27 -14.35
N ALA A 115 6.52 -9.58 -13.92
CA ALA A 115 5.75 -10.72 -14.42
C ALA A 115 4.93 -10.38 -15.67
N SER A 116 4.86 -9.11 -16.07
CA SER A 116 4.04 -8.68 -17.19
C SER A 116 4.76 -8.88 -18.52
N ALA A 117 4.06 -9.45 -19.51
CA ALA A 117 4.56 -9.56 -20.89
C ALA A 117 4.59 -8.21 -21.63
N ARG A 118 3.98 -7.16 -21.07
CA ARG A 118 3.96 -5.80 -21.64
C ARG A 118 4.38 -4.79 -20.57
N PRO A 119 5.02 -3.66 -20.93
CA PRO A 119 5.28 -2.59 -19.99
C PRO A 119 3.96 -2.01 -19.46
N ILE A 120 3.71 -2.15 -18.16
CA ILE A 120 2.51 -1.62 -17.46
C ILE A 120 2.84 -0.46 -16.51
N ASN A 121 4.13 -0.11 -16.38
CA ASN A 121 4.62 0.94 -15.49
C ASN A 121 4.03 2.32 -15.80
N THR A 122 3.74 2.64 -17.06
CA THR A 122 3.14 3.93 -17.46
C THR A 122 1.72 4.08 -16.92
N VAL A 123 0.89 3.04 -17.04
CA VAL A 123 -0.47 3.04 -16.47
C VAL A 123 -0.40 3.07 -14.93
N GLY A 124 0.57 2.37 -14.35
CA GLY A 124 0.86 2.44 -12.92
C GLY A 124 1.19 3.86 -12.47
N ALA A 125 2.07 4.57 -13.18
CA ALA A 125 2.45 5.95 -12.85
C ALA A 125 1.26 6.91 -12.90
N GLU A 126 0.36 6.79 -13.88
CA GLU A 126 -0.85 7.59 -13.94
C GLU A 126 -1.81 7.28 -12.79
N ALA A 127 -1.95 6.01 -12.42
CA ALA A 127 -2.73 5.62 -11.25
C ALA A 127 -2.14 6.15 -9.94
N VAL A 128 -0.81 6.13 -9.77
CA VAL A 128 -0.11 6.76 -8.64
C VAL A 128 -0.42 8.25 -8.57
N LYS A 129 -0.29 8.98 -9.68
CA LYS A 129 -0.62 10.42 -9.74
C LYS A 129 -2.06 10.67 -9.33
N LYS A 130 -3.01 9.88 -9.86
CA LYS A 130 -4.44 9.99 -9.52
C LYS A 130 -4.72 9.71 -8.04
N GLY A 131 -4.02 8.73 -7.47
CA GLY A 131 -4.10 8.41 -6.05
C GLY A 131 -3.61 9.56 -5.19
N HIS A 132 -2.42 10.08 -5.50
CA HIS A 132 -1.85 11.23 -4.80
C HIS A 132 -2.74 12.47 -4.90
N ALA A 133 -3.40 12.66 -6.05
CA ALA A 133 -4.21 13.84 -6.32
C ALA A 133 -5.41 14.01 -5.38
N ILE A 134 -5.85 12.96 -4.65
CA ILE A 134 -6.93 13.10 -3.65
C ILE A 134 -6.53 14.02 -2.49
N TRP A 135 -5.23 14.23 -2.29
CA TRP A 135 -4.65 15.11 -1.28
C TRP A 135 -4.26 16.49 -1.83
N THR A 136 -4.64 16.81 -3.07
CA THR A 136 -4.37 18.14 -3.64
C THR A 136 -5.25 19.17 -2.93
N VAL A 137 -4.62 19.97 -2.08
CA VAL A 137 -5.26 21.10 -1.40
C VAL A 137 -5.18 22.35 -2.27
N THR A 138 -6.28 23.10 -2.37
CA THR A 138 -6.23 24.43 -2.99
C THR A 138 -5.74 25.46 -1.97
N PRO A 139 -5.11 26.56 -2.39
CA PRO A 139 -4.71 27.64 -1.47
C PRO A 139 -5.87 28.24 -0.65
N SER A 140 -7.10 28.08 -1.13
CA SER A 140 -8.32 28.51 -0.44
C SER A 140 -8.85 27.53 0.60
N THR A 141 -8.29 26.32 0.69
CA THR A 141 -8.76 25.31 1.65
C THR A 141 -8.25 25.66 3.06
N PRO A 142 -9.14 25.79 4.07
CA PRO A 142 -8.71 26.07 5.44
C PRO A 142 -7.85 24.93 5.99
N LYS A 143 -6.73 25.25 6.65
CA LYS A 143 -5.82 24.24 7.26
C LYS A 143 -6.54 23.30 8.22
N ALA A 144 -7.46 23.82 9.03
CA ALA A 144 -8.28 23.02 9.93
C ALA A 144 -9.13 21.98 9.16
N ARG A 145 -9.62 22.32 7.96
CA ARG A 145 -10.35 21.37 7.11
C ARG A 145 -9.43 20.28 6.58
N VAL A 146 -8.23 20.65 6.11
CA VAL A 146 -7.22 19.68 5.65
C VAL A 146 -6.86 18.71 6.77
N ALA A 147 -6.61 19.22 7.98
CA ALA A 147 -6.29 18.40 9.14
C ALA A 147 -7.45 17.45 9.52
N GLN A 148 -8.70 17.93 9.53
CA GLN A 148 -9.86 17.09 9.81
C GLN A 148 -10.03 15.95 8.79
N GLU A 149 -9.90 16.26 7.51
CA GLU A 149 -9.96 15.23 6.46
C GLU A 149 -8.83 14.21 6.64
N TRP A 150 -7.61 14.69 6.88
CA TRP A 150 -6.46 13.83 7.15
C TRP A 150 -6.67 12.94 8.37
N MET A 151 -7.18 13.48 9.49
CA MET A 151 -7.46 12.71 10.72
C MET A 151 -8.54 11.65 10.52
N SER A 152 -9.52 11.92 9.66
CA SER A 152 -10.65 11.00 9.41
C SER A 152 -10.37 9.97 8.31
N TRP A 153 -9.29 10.15 7.56
CA TRP A 153 -8.95 9.26 6.47
C TRP A 153 -8.29 7.98 6.96
N THR A 154 -8.60 6.88 6.29
CA THR A 154 -7.94 5.60 6.49
C THR A 154 -7.68 4.95 5.13
N LEU A 155 -6.63 4.13 5.08
CA LEU A 155 -6.34 3.32 3.90
C LEU A 155 -7.53 2.39 3.62
N PRO A 156 -8.13 2.42 2.41
CA PRO A 156 -9.23 1.52 2.10
C PRO A 156 -8.81 0.06 2.23
N SER A 157 -9.60 -0.76 2.94
CA SER A 157 -9.28 -2.16 3.27
C SER A 157 -9.02 -3.05 2.04
N ARG A 158 -9.62 -2.70 0.89
CA ARG A 158 -9.34 -3.37 -0.38
C ARG A 158 -7.87 -3.23 -0.82
N CYS A 159 -7.20 -2.12 -0.49
CA CYS A 159 -5.84 -1.84 -0.96
C CYS A 159 -4.84 -2.92 -0.53
N SER A 160 -4.81 -3.27 0.75
CA SER A 160 -3.92 -4.29 1.31
C SER A 160 -4.21 -5.68 0.76
N ALA A 161 -5.49 -6.05 0.70
CA ALA A 161 -5.91 -7.37 0.20
C ALA A 161 -5.60 -7.54 -1.29
N THR A 162 -5.87 -6.52 -2.12
CA THR A 162 -5.55 -6.56 -3.54
C THR A 162 -4.03 -6.58 -3.77
N ALA A 163 -3.24 -5.84 -2.99
CA ALA A 163 -1.78 -5.87 -3.10
C ALA A 163 -1.20 -7.26 -2.83
N ASP A 164 -1.69 -7.94 -1.81
CA ASP A 164 -1.30 -9.32 -1.52
C ASP A 164 -1.67 -10.29 -2.63
N SER A 165 -2.91 -10.20 -3.12
CA SER A 165 -3.41 -11.05 -4.19
C SER A 165 -2.62 -10.83 -5.48
N LEU A 166 -2.36 -9.57 -5.83
CA LEU A 166 -1.54 -9.18 -6.97
C LEU A 166 -0.12 -9.72 -6.85
N HIS A 167 0.54 -9.52 -5.70
CA HIS A 167 1.89 -10.01 -5.47
C HIS A 167 1.98 -11.53 -5.61
N LYS A 168 1.06 -12.27 -4.96
CA LYS A 168 1.00 -13.74 -5.06
C LYS A 168 0.88 -14.21 -6.50
N ARG A 169 -0.05 -13.65 -7.28
CA ARG A 169 -0.23 -14.01 -8.69
C ARG A 169 0.98 -13.65 -9.53
N ALA A 170 1.57 -12.47 -9.32
CA ALA A 170 2.75 -12.03 -10.06
C ALA A 170 3.95 -12.95 -9.83
N VAL A 171 4.19 -13.39 -8.59
CA VAL A 171 5.26 -14.34 -8.26
C VAL A 171 5.03 -15.70 -8.93
N LEU A 172 3.78 -16.19 -8.97
CA LEU A 172 3.45 -17.45 -9.63
C LEU A 172 3.59 -17.39 -11.17
N MET A 173 3.30 -16.24 -11.77
CA MET A 173 3.35 -16.05 -13.22
C MET A 173 4.76 -15.71 -13.73
N GLY A 174 5.62 -15.13 -12.89
CA GLY A 174 6.98 -14.74 -13.26
C GLY A 174 7.81 -15.83 -13.94
N PRO A 175 7.87 -17.07 -13.43
CA PRO A 175 8.62 -18.15 -14.06
C PRO A 175 8.10 -18.53 -15.45
N ALA A 176 6.77 -18.47 -15.68
CA ALA A 176 6.16 -18.83 -16.96
C ALA A 176 6.54 -17.86 -18.10
N PHE A 177 6.82 -16.60 -17.77
CA PHE A 177 7.25 -15.61 -18.76
C PHE A 177 8.78 -15.54 -18.95
N ARG A 178 9.57 -16.03 -17.98
CA ARG A 178 11.04 -16.10 -18.11
C ARG A 178 11.52 -17.22 -19.06
N GLY A 179 10.74 -18.29 -19.23
CA GLY A 179 11.07 -19.40 -20.13
C GLY A 179 11.08 -19.05 -21.63
N ASN A 180 10.63 -17.85 -22.01
CA ASN A 180 10.58 -17.39 -23.41
C ASN A 180 11.53 -16.22 -23.71
N GLY A 181 12.33 -15.75 -22.73
CA GLY A 181 13.05 -14.48 -22.84
C GLY A 181 14.55 -14.53 -22.56
N ASP A 182 15.05 -15.55 -21.86
CA ASP A 182 16.47 -15.65 -21.50
C ASP A 182 17.00 -17.07 -21.78
N GLU A 183 17.12 -17.42 -23.06
CA GLU A 183 18.16 -18.38 -23.44
C GLU A 183 19.48 -17.60 -23.44
N THR A 184 20.07 -17.46 -22.25
CA THR A 184 21.52 -17.28 -22.17
C THR A 184 22.10 -18.52 -22.83
N PRO A 185 22.88 -18.42 -23.93
CA PRO A 185 23.52 -19.60 -24.50
C PRO A 185 24.29 -20.29 -23.37
N ALA A 186 23.93 -21.54 -23.11
CA ALA A 186 24.71 -22.38 -22.23
C ALA A 186 26.17 -22.32 -22.70
N GLU A 187 27.04 -21.79 -21.84
CA GLU A 187 28.47 -21.83 -22.07
C GLU A 187 28.85 -23.30 -22.20
N ALA A 188 29.11 -23.73 -23.44
CA ALA A 188 29.57 -25.06 -23.73
C ALA A 188 30.86 -25.32 -22.93
N PRO A 189 31.07 -26.52 -22.37
CA PRO A 189 32.29 -26.82 -21.63
C PRO A 189 33.52 -26.54 -22.51
N ALA A 190 34.41 -25.67 -22.03
CA ALA A 190 35.67 -25.39 -22.66
C ALA A 190 36.48 -26.68 -22.83
N GLU A 191 36.71 -27.09 -24.08
CA GLU A 191 37.72 -28.09 -24.43
C GLU A 191 39.11 -27.54 -24.08
N ALA A 192 39.92 -28.41 -23.49
CA ALA A 192 41.29 -28.14 -23.07
C ALA A 192 42.22 -27.80 -24.25
N PRO A 193 43.29 -27.01 -24.04
CA PRO A 193 44.15 -26.52 -25.11
C PRO A 193 45.12 -27.60 -25.61
N ALA A 194 45.09 -27.89 -26.91
CA ALA A 194 46.17 -28.60 -27.59
C ALA A 194 47.27 -27.60 -28.00
N THR A 195 48.44 -27.78 -27.39
CA THR A 195 49.73 -27.22 -27.81
C THR A 195 50.06 -27.54 -29.26
N ALA A 196 50.47 -26.52 -30.03
CA ALA A 196 51.45 -26.67 -31.10
C ALA A 196 52.26 -25.37 -31.24
N ALA A 197 53.57 -25.53 -31.18
CA ALA A 197 54.59 -24.50 -31.11
C ALA A 197 55.03 -23.99 -32.50
N ALA A 198 55.65 -22.80 -32.46
CA ALA A 198 56.76 -22.33 -33.28
C ALA A 198 56.49 -21.94 -34.75
N ALA A 199 56.53 -20.63 -35.02
CA ALA A 199 57.64 -20.01 -35.76
C ALA A 199 57.55 -18.47 -35.74
N ALA A 200 58.53 -17.82 -35.12
CA ALA A 200 59.07 -16.51 -35.53
C ALA A 200 60.40 -16.83 -36.29
N PRO A 201 61.07 -15.91 -37.03
CA PRO A 201 61.02 -14.43 -37.02
C PRO A 201 60.85 -13.84 -38.45
N ASP A 202 60.68 -12.55 -38.71
CA ASP A 202 61.69 -11.48 -38.65
C ASP A 202 61.03 -10.09 -38.67
N ALA A 203 61.60 -9.16 -37.91
CA ALA A 203 61.44 -7.71 -38.06
C ALA A 203 62.62 -7.17 -38.93
N PRO A 204 62.84 -5.85 -39.18
CA PRO A 204 62.09 -4.66 -38.78
C PRO A 204 62.01 -3.55 -39.87
N SER A 205 61.44 -2.40 -39.47
CA SER A 205 61.69 -1.00 -39.93
C SER A 205 60.41 -0.32 -40.42
N ALA A 206 59.82 0.58 -39.63
CA ALA A 206 60.16 2.01 -39.49
C ALA A 206 59.27 2.83 -40.41
N ASP A 207 58.38 3.65 -39.82
CA ASP A 207 58.51 5.10 -39.94
C ASP A 207 57.46 5.82 -39.09
N ALA A 208 57.96 6.72 -38.24
CA ALA A 208 57.25 7.87 -37.73
C ALA A 208 56.94 8.81 -38.92
N LYS A 209 55.83 9.54 -38.99
CA LYS A 209 55.59 10.78 -38.21
C LYS A 209 54.24 11.40 -38.65
N PRO A 210 53.76 12.42 -37.91
CA PRO A 210 52.40 12.94 -37.93
C PRO A 210 52.20 14.16 -38.83
N ASN A 211 50.93 14.51 -39.03
CA ASN A 211 50.45 15.89 -38.94
C ASN A 211 49.05 15.89 -38.30
#